data_AF-A0A961QEX1-F1
#
_entry.id   AF-A0A961QEX1-F1
#
_cell.length_a   1.000
_cell.length_b   1.000
_cell.length_c   1.000
_cell.angle_alpha   90.00
_cell.angle_beta   90.00
_cell.angle_gamma   90.00
#
_symmetry.space_group_name_H-M   'P 1'
#
loop_
_entity.id
_entity.type
_entity.pdbx_description
1 polymer ?
#
loop_
_entity_poly.entity_id
_entity_poly.type
_entity_poly.pdbx_seq_one_letter_code
_entity_poly.pdbx_strand_id
1 'polypeptide(L)' 'MTGIAERTTGWRIRVKGLVQGVGFRPHVWRIAHEENLSGSV' A
#
# COMPACT_ATOMS: atom_id res chain seq x y z
N MET A 1 -20.68 -15.28 -18.73
CA MET A 1 -19.35 -14.67 -18.89
C MET A 1 -18.54 -14.99 -17.65
N THR A 2 -17.76 -16.06 -17.69
CA THR A 2 -16.98 -16.51 -16.53
C THR A 2 -15.71 -15.67 -16.46
N GLY A 3 -15.74 -14.62 -15.63
CA GLY A 3 -14.57 -13.80 -15.36
C GLY A 3 -13.52 -14.63 -14.61
N ILE A 4 -12.32 -14.70 -15.17
CA ILE A 4 -11.13 -15.19 -14.47
C ILE A 4 -10.91 -14.25 -13.28
N ALA A 5 -11.08 -14.74 -12.05
CA ALA A 5 -10.79 -13.96 -10.86
C ALA A 5 -9.30 -13.60 -10.85
N GLU A 6 -9.01 -12.29 -10.91
CA GLU A 6 -7.65 -11.78 -10.83
C GLU A 6 -7.04 -12.18 -9.48
N ARG A 7 -5.83 -12.75 -9.48
CA ARG A 7 -5.17 -13.15 -8.24
C ARG A 7 -4.63 -11.92 -7.53
N THR A 8 -5.34 -11.45 -6.51
CA THR A 8 -4.79 -10.43 -5.61
C THR A 8 -3.65 -11.03 -4.80
N THR A 9 -2.50 -10.36 -4.79
CA THR A 9 -1.34 -10.70 -3.93
C THR A 9 -1.10 -9.59 -2.91
N GLY A 10 -0.44 -9.92 -1.80
CA GLY A 10 -0.16 -8.97 -0.72
C GLY A 10 1.26 -9.10 -0.21
N TRP A 11 1.83 -7.97 0.23
CA TRP A 11 3.22 -7.88 0.71
C TRP A 11 3.27 -7.22 2.09
N ARG A 12 4.18 -7.70 2.95
CA ARG A 12 4.49 -7.04 4.23
C ARG A 12 5.84 -6.36 4.12
N ILE A 13 5.85 -5.04 4.24
CA ILE A 13 7.05 -4.22 4.07
C ILE A 13 7.43 -3.60 5.42
N ARG A 14 8.72 -3.68 5.79
CA ARG A 14 9.27 -3.01 6.98
C ARG A 14 10.22 -1.91 6.55
N VAL A 15 9.87 -0.66 6.87
CA VAL A 15 10.72 0.51 6.60
C VAL A 15 11.50 0.87 7.87
N LYS A 16 12.78 1.23 7.70
CA LYS A 16 13.70 1.63 8.79
C LYS A 16 14.29 3.00 8.45
N GLY A 17 14.69 3.75 9.48
CA GLY A 17 15.24 5.10 9.36
C GLY A 17 14.34 6.16 10.00
N LEU A 18 14.47 7.41 9.57
CA LEU A 18 13.64 8.53 10.03
C LEU A 18 12.23 8.44 9.41
N VAL A 19 11.29 7.83 10.13
CA VAL A 19 9.90 7.59 9.64
C VAL A 19 8.82 8.25 10.51
N GLN A 20 9.19 8.84 11.65
CA GLN A 20 8.28 9.50 12.57
C GLN A 20 8.39 11.03 12.42
N GLY A 21 7.26 11.73 12.50
CA GLY A 21 7.22 13.20 12.38
C GLY A 21 7.41 13.76 10.97
N VAL A 22 7.54 12.90 9.94
CA VAL A 22 7.86 13.31 8.55
C VAL A 22 6.68 13.20 7.56
N GLY A 23 5.47 12.91 8.05
CA GLY A 23 4.33 12.67 7.16
C GLY A 23 4.36 11.33 6.41
N PHE A 24 5.12 10.35 6.92
CA PHE A 24 5.28 9.04 6.28
C PHE A 24 3.94 8.34 5.98
N ARG A 25 3.04 8.25 6.97
CA ARG A 25 1.74 7.56 6.83
C ARG A 25 0.84 8.22 5.78
N PRO A 26 0.59 9.55 5.80
CA PRO A 26 -0.14 10.22 4.72
C PRO A 26 0.47 10.01 3.33
N HIS A 27 1.80 10.04 3.22
CA HIS A 27 2.48 9.86 1.93
C HIS A 27 2.27 8.46 1.35
N VAL A 28 2.43 7.41 2.17
CA VAL A 28 2.17 6.02 1.76
C VAL A 28 0.71 5.83 1.39
N TRP A 29 -0.22 6.38 2.18
CA TRP A 29 -1.66 6.29 1.89
C TRP A 29 -1.99 6.88 0.51
N ARG A 30 -1.46 8.07 0.18
CA ARG A 30 -1.70 8.71 -1.12
C ARG A 30 -1.22 7.85 -2.29
N ILE A 31 0.01 7.34 -2.22
CA ILE A 31 0.56 6.47 -3.28
C ILE A 31 -0.27 5.19 -3.41
N ALA A 32 -0.65 4.57 -2.29
CA ALA A 32 -1.49 3.37 -2.33
C ALA A 32 -2.84 3.63 -3.03
N HIS A 33 -3.46 4.80 -2.82
CA HIS A 33 -4.70 5.17 -3.50
C HIS A 33 -4.50 5.45 -4.99
N GLU A 34 -3.42 6.16 -5.35
CA GLU A 34 -3.06 6.44 -6.75
C GLU A 34 -2.81 5.15 -7.54
N GLU A 35 -2.24 4.13 -6.90
CA GLU A 35 -1.93 2.82 -7.49
C GLU A 35 -3.05 1.78 -7.28
N ASN A 36 -4.21 2.18 -6.76
CA ASN A 36 -5.37 1.31 -6.50
C ASN A 36 -5.04 0.08 -5.62
N LEU A 37 -4.11 0.26 -4.67
CA LEU A 37 -3.70 -0.75 -3.70
C LEU A 37 -4.58 -0.71 -2.45
N SER A 38 -4.77 -1.89 -1.83
CA SER A 38 -5.45 -2.03 -0.54
C SER A 38 -4.48 -2.47 0.55
N GLY A 39 -4.71 -2.03 1.80
CA GLY A 39 -3.86 -2.37 2.93
C GLY A 39 -3.84 -1.33 4.05
N SER A 40 -2.80 -1.38 4.88
CA SER A 40 -2.60 -0.48 6.02
C SER A 40 -1.12 -0.11 6.20
N VAL A 41 -0.88 1.04 6.85
CA VAL A 41 0.44 1.60 7.19
C VAL A 41 0.53 2.01 8.65
#